data_AF-A0A7S2KX12-F1
#
_entry.id   AF-A0A7S2KX12-F1
#
_cell.length_a   1.000
_cell.length_b   1.000
_cell.length_c   1.000
_cell.angle_alpha   90.00
_cell.angle_beta   90.00
_cell.angle_gamma   90.00
#
_symmetry.space_group_name_H-M   'P 1'
#
loop_
_entity.id
_entity.type
_entity.pdbx_description
1 polymer ?
#
loop_
_entity_poly.entity_id
_entity_poly.type
_entity_poly.pdbx_seq_one_letter_code
_entity_poly.pdbx_strand_id
1 'polypeptide(L)'
;CPPSFPPSAPSSGRGPQVPRPRLKLSNISEQKVLKLGVRALCRQLQIQSDNVQLPSRPDGGPKLRSHSFFQRLLRQETELRTSLQGDVAAAQFDLRHLGLDHLLALREPTLDFATASASHSAHNAFLEKTDRHLFELVGVHLVARGADAASPGAVALHRLGVRACLVLGAMVALAEASSAPAPAGGRSLPYCWVLPLSRDLDWPGPETVALLFPHQMRLDVHIGDDACAGLSAVALAALGSEGEKVAIVCDRSRGRGKDRIIDWEIWEICPANEDVAAELSRAGQASLGPQARCSAPVGGLQNELAAA
;
A
#
# COMPACT_ATOMS: atom_id res chain seq x y z
N CYS A 1 -6.58 -15.88 -55.39
CA CYS A 1 -5.49 -14.98 -54.96
C CYS A 1 -5.22 -15.22 -53.48
N PRO A 2 -4.01 -15.63 -53.08
CA PRO A 2 -3.66 -15.75 -51.67
C PRO A 2 -3.57 -14.36 -51.02
N PRO A 3 -3.90 -14.21 -49.72
CA PRO A 3 -3.75 -12.95 -49.02
C PRO A 3 -2.26 -12.60 -48.88
N SER A 4 -1.88 -11.44 -49.43
CA SER A 4 -0.56 -10.85 -49.26
C SER A 4 -0.40 -10.39 -47.82
N PHE A 5 0.41 -11.09 -47.03
CA PHE A 5 0.76 -10.63 -45.69
C PHE A 5 1.71 -9.43 -45.79
N PRO A 6 1.50 -8.35 -45.02
CA PRO A 6 2.42 -7.23 -44.98
C PRO A 6 3.79 -7.68 -44.41
N PRO A 7 4.89 -7.09 -44.89
CA PRO A 7 6.24 -7.43 -44.45
C PRO A 7 6.38 -7.20 -42.95
N SER A 8 6.94 -8.20 -42.25
CA SER A 8 7.24 -8.16 -40.83
C SER A 8 8.13 -6.96 -40.50
N ALA A 9 7.71 -6.12 -39.55
CA ALA A 9 8.51 -4.99 -39.09
C ALA A 9 9.90 -5.45 -38.64
N PRO A 10 10.97 -4.69 -38.95
CA PRO A 10 12.33 -5.08 -38.60
C PRO A 10 12.45 -5.25 -37.10
N SER A 11 12.88 -6.43 -36.65
CA SER A 11 13.18 -6.71 -35.26
C SER A 11 14.33 -5.80 -34.82
N SER A 12 14.01 -4.71 -34.11
CA SER A 12 14.97 -3.78 -33.54
C SER A 12 15.98 -4.57 -32.71
N GLY A 13 17.21 -4.69 -33.22
CA GLY A 13 18.27 -5.46 -32.61
C GLY A 13 18.50 -4.97 -31.17
N ARG A 14 18.25 -5.84 -30.20
CA ARG A 14 18.43 -5.55 -28.77
C ARG A 14 19.93 -5.43 -28.50
N GLY A 15 20.44 -4.19 -28.47
CA GLY A 15 21.82 -3.92 -28.06
C GLY A 15 22.12 -4.46 -26.65
N PRO A 16 23.40 -4.64 -26.29
CA PRO A 16 23.79 -5.11 -24.96
C PRO A 16 23.21 -4.20 -23.88
N GLN A 17 22.32 -4.75 -23.04
CA GLN A 17 21.70 -4.00 -21.95
C GLN A 17 22.72 -3.73 -20.86
N VAL A 18 23.04 -2.46 -20.62
CA VAL A 18 23.88 -2.04 -19.50
C VAL A 18 23.20 -2.47 -18.18
N PRO A 19 23.92 -3.10 -17.24
CA PRO A 19 23.37 -3.48 -15.94
C PRO A 19 22.85 -2.23 -15.22
N ARG A 20 21.53 -2.17 -15.01
CA ARG A 20 20.90 -1.04 -14.33
C ARG A 20 21.09 -1.12 -12.82
N PRO A 21 21.20 0.02 -12.11
CA PRO A 21 21.14 0.03 -10.66
C PRO A 21 19.79 -0.53 -10.21
N ARG A 22 19.82 -1.53 -9.34
CA ARG A 22 18.63 -2.14 -8.73
C ARG A 22 18.75 -2.04 -7.22
N LEU A 23 17.68 -1.59 -6.57
CA LEU A 23 17.55 -1.76 -5.13
C LEU A 23 16.86 -3.10 -4.90
N LYS A 24 17.29 -3.83 -3.88
CA LYS A 24 16.73 -5.14 -3.55
C LYS A 24 16.31 -5.15 -2.10
N LEU A 25 15.04 -5.48 -1.87
CA LEU A 25 14.48 -5.73 -0.55
C LEU A 25 14.11 -7.22 -0.50
N SER A 26 14.93 -8.03 0.15
CA SER A 26 14.78 -9.49 0.13
C SER A 26 14.74 -10.10 1.51
N ASN A 27 13.99 -11.20 1.62
CA ASN A 27 13.94 -12.04 2.82
C ASN A 27 13.45 -11.29 4.07
N ILE A 28 12.49 -10.40 3.89
CA ILE A 28 11.81 -9.69 4.98
C ILE A 28 10.34 -10.09 5.00
N SER A 29 9.77 -10.35 6.17
CA SER A 29 8.34 -10.68 6.24
C SER A 29 7.50 -9.46 5.84
N GLU A 30 6.40 -9.71 5.13
CA GLU A 30 5.46 -8.65 4.77
C GLU A 30 4.95 -7.93 6.01
N GLN A 31 4.66 -8.68 7.08
CA GLN A 31 4.24 -8.11 8.36
C GLN A 31 5.26 -7.12 8.91
N LYS A 32 6.57 -7.41 8.83
CA LYS A 32 7.61 -6.48 9.29
C LYS A 32 7.60 -5.20 8.46
N VAL A 33 7.51 -5.31 7.13
CA VAL A 33 7.45 -4.15 6.23
C VAL A 33 6.19 -3.33 6.48
N LEU A 34 5.03 -3.98 6.62
CA LEU A 34 3.77 -3.29 6.89
C LEU A 34 3.81 -2.52 8.22
N LYS A 35 4.38 -3.10 9.28
CA LYS A 35 4.59 -2.41 10.57
C LYS A 35 5.47 -1.16 10.42
N LEU A 36 6.57 -1.28 9.67
CA LEU A 36 7.43 -0.12 9.36
C LEU A 36 6.64 0.96 8.60
N GLY A 37 5.79 0.54 7.67
CA GLY A 37 4.89 1.42 6.91
C GLY A 37 3.91 2.19 7.78
N VAL A 38 3.20 1.49 8.68
CA VAL A 38 2.25 2.12 9.61
C VAL A 38 2.98 3.12 10.54
N ARG A 39 4.16 2.77 11.07
CA ARG A 39 4.97 3.70 11.88
C ARG A 39 5.45 4.91 11.07
N ALA A 40 5.86 4.70 9.82
CA ALA A 40 6.23 5.79 8.92
C ALA A 40 5.06 6.73 8.66
N LEU A 41 3.87 6.17 8.43
CA LEU A 41 2.63 6.90 8.23
C LEU A 41 2.25 7.74 9.46
N CYS A 42 2.31 7.18 10.67
CA CYS A 42 2.07 7.94 11.91
C CYS A 42 3.00 9.17 12.01
N ARG A 43 4.29 9.00 11.70
CA ARG A 43 5.27 10.10 11.72
C ARG A 43 4.97 11.16 10.67
N GLN A 44 4.59 10.76 9.45
CA GLN A 44 4.29 11.69 8.36
C GLN A 44 3.02 12.51 8.62
N LEU A 45 2.00 11.89 9.22
CA LEU A 45 0.76 12.58 9.58
C LEU A 45 0.84 13.29 10.95
N GLN A 46 1.99 13.23 11.63
CA GLN A 46 2.20 13.83 12.95
C GLN A 46 1.14 13.43 13.99
N ILE A 47 0.70 12.17 13.93
CA ILE A 47 -0.33 11.67 14.85
C ILE A 47 0.24 11.61 16.27
N GLN A 48 -0.37 12.36 17.18
CA GLN A 48 -0.07 12.34 18.61
C GLN A 48 -1.27 11.76 19.35
N SER A 49 -1.06 10.69 20.11
CA SER A 49 -2.12 9.99 20.87
C SER A 49 -2.82 10.90 21.89
N ASP A 50 -2.10 11.88 22.45
CA ASP A 50 -2.56 12.67 23.60
C ASP A 50 -3.65 13.69 23.27
N ASN A 51 -3.82 14.04 21.98
CA ASN A 51 -4.73 15.09 21.52
C ASN A 51 -5.87 14.61 20.63
N VAL A 52 -6.08 13.29 20.54
CA VAL A 52 -7.10 12.73 19.65
C VAL A 52 -8.49 12.89 20.27
N GLN A 53 -9.28 13.84 19.75
CA GLN A 53 -10.66 14.05 20.18
C GLN A 53 -11.60 13.03 19.53
N LEU A 54 -12.30 12.25 20.37
CA LEU A 54 -13.27 11.27 19.90
C LEU A 54 -14.43 11.93 19.14
N PRO A 55 -15.00 11.24 18.13
CA PRO A 55 -16.13 11.77 17.38
C PRO A 55 -17.34 12.06 18.27
N SER A 56 -17.84 13.29 18.17
CA SER A 56 -19.08 13.73 18.81
C SER A 56 -20.20 13.95 17.78
N ARG A 57 -21.44 13.87 18.25
CA ARG A 57 -22.64 14.24 17.49
C ARG A 57 -22.78 15.78 17.45
N PRO A 58 -23.63 16.32 16.57
CA PRO A 58 -23.88 17.78 16.50
C PRO A 58 -24.40 18.41 17.80
N ASP A 59 -25.05 17.62 18.66
CA ASP A 59 -25.52 18.02 19.99
C ASP A 59 -24.41 17.99 21.07
N GLY A 60 -23.18 17.63 20.69
CA GLY A 60 -22.05 17.46 21.60
C GLY A 60 -22.01 16.11 22.32
N GLY A 61 -23.02 15.25 22.15
CA GLY A 61 -23.06 13.92 22.76
C GLY A 61 -22.05 12.95 22.11
N PRO A 62 -21.61 11.91 22.83
CA PRO A 62 -20.67 10.93 22.27
C PRO A 62 -21.31 10.18 21.09
N LYS A 63 -20.58 10.07 19.98
CA LYS A 63 -21.04 9.28 18.82
C LYS A 63 -20.89 7.77 19.05
N LEU A 64 -19.87 7.38 19.81
CA LEU A 64 -19.48 5.99 20.07
C LEU A 64 -20.24 5.43 21.28
N ARG A 65 -20.68 4.17 21.20
CA ARG A 65 -21.27 3.47 22.35
C ARG A 65 -20.20 3.15 23.40
N SER A 66 -19.03 2.70 22.95
CA SER A 66 -17.86 2.37 23.78
C SER A 66 -16.92 3.56 23.97
N HIS A 67 -17.46 4.78 24.12
CA HIS A 67 -16.68 6.02 24.21
C HIS A 67 -15.60 5.97 25.29
N SER A 68 -15.95 5.59 26.53
CA SER A 68 -15.01 5.51 27.65
C SER A 68 -13.89 4.49 27.44
N PHE A 69 -14.17 3.41 26.70
CA PHE A 69 -13.15 2.41 26.37
C PHE A 69 -12.13 2.96 25.37
N PHE A 70 -12.58 3.57 24.27
CA PHE A 70 -11.67 4.21 23.32
C PHE A 70 -10.89 5.36 23.94
N GLN A 71 -11.52 6.16 24.82
CA GLN A 71 -10.85 7.26 25.51
C GLN A 71 -9.69 6.75 26.36
N ARG A 72 -9.89 5.67 27.13
CA ARG A 72 -8.83 5.03 27.90
C ARG A 72 -7.73 4.43 27.02
N LEU A 73 -8.09 3.77 25.92
CA LEU A 73 -7.13 3.19 24.98
C LEU A 73 -6.24 4.26 24.32
N LEU A 74 -6.85 5.34 23.82
CA LEU A 74 -6.13 6.40 23.11
C LEU A 74 -5.22 7.20 24.05
N ARG A 75 -5.62 7.37 25.31
CA ARG A 75 -4.78 7.98 26.36
C ARG A 75 -3.77 7.03 26.98
N GLN A 76 -3.71 5.78 26.50
CA GLN A 76 -2.85 4.73 27.05
C GLN A 76 -3.09 4.46 28.55
N GLU A 77 -4.29 4.78 29.06
CA GLU A 77 -4.73 4.46 30.43
C GLU A 77 -5.07 2.96 30.56
N THR A 78 -5.34 2.30 29.43
CA THR A 78 -5.50 0.86 29.34
C THR A 78 -4.88 0.33 28.06
N GLU A 79 -4.44 -0.92 28.07
CA GLU A 79 -3.88 -1.58 26.90
C GLU A 79 -4.89 -2.55 26.30
N LEU A 80 -4.94 -2.59 24.97
CA LEU A 80 -5.83 -3.53 24.27
C LEU A 80 -5.56 -4.98 24.68
N ARG A 81 -4.29 -5.36 24.87
CA ARG A 81 -3.88 -6.74 25.21
C ARG A 81 -4.40 -7.23 26.56
N THR A 82 -4.67 -6.34 27.50
CA THR A 82 -5.16 -6.67 28.85
C THR A 82 -6.64 -6.35 29.04
N SER A 83 -7.31 -5.86 28.00
CA SER A 83 -8.70 -5.44 28.06
C SER A 83 -9.65 -6.64 28.16
N LEU A 84 -10.80 -6.44 28.79
CA LEU A 84 -11.82 -7.49 28.90
C LEU A 84 -12.39 -7.82 27.53
N GLN A 85 -12.58 -9.11 27.24
CA GLN A 85 -13.11 -9.57 25.96
C GLN A 85 -14.47 -8.94 25.61
N GLY A 86 -15.32 -8.72 26.62
CA GLY A 86 -16.63 -8.07 26.47
C GLY A 86 -16.51 -6.62 26.01
N ASP A 87 -15.60 -5.84 26.61
CA ASP A 87 -15.35 -4.44 26.22
C ASP A 87 -14.82 -4.35 24.78
N VAL A 88 -13.86 -5.22 24.44
CA VAL A 88 -13.26 -5.29 23.10
C VAL A 88 -14.30 -5.67 22.06
N ALA A 89 -15.14 -6.67 22.35
CA ALA A 89 -16.21 -7.11 21.44
C ALA A 89 -17.24 -6.00 21.21
N ALA A 90 -17.69 -5.32 22.28
CA ALA A 90 -18.65 -4.23 22.20
C ALA A 90 -18.12 -3.05 21.37
N ALA A 91 -16.82 -2.76 21.46
CA ALA A 91 -16.17 -1.66 20.75
C ALA A 91 -16.00 -1.88 19.23
N GLN A 92 -16.08 -3.13 18.74
CA GLN A 92 -15.81 -3.43 17.34
C GLN A 92 -16.73 -2.70 16.35
N PHE A 93 -18.00 -2.48 16.70
CA PHE A 93 -18.95 -1.82 15.82
C PHE A 93 -18.69 -0.31 15.67
N ASP A 94 -18.07 0.29 16.68
CA ASP A 94 -17.77 1.71 16.72
C ASP A 94 -16.53 2.08 15.89
N LEU A 95 -15.69 1.10 15.49
CA LEU A 95 -14.48 1.32 14.69
C LEU A 95 -14.76 2.09 13.38
N ARG A 96 -15.90 1.84 12.74
CA ARG A 96 -16.33 2.53 11.50
C ARG A 96 -16.60 4.02 11.67
N HIS A 97 -16.71 4.50 12.91
CA HIS A 97 -16.94 5.91 13.22
C HIS A 97 -15.65 6.66 13.54
N LEU A 98 -14.53 5.96 13.69
CA LEU A 98 -13.22 6.53 13.98
C LEU A 98 -12.56 7.08 12.71
N GLY A 99 -11.87 8.21 12.86
CA GLY A 99 -11.04 8.77 11.79
C GLY A 99 -9.70 8.05 11.64
N LEU A 100 -8.94 8.41 10.61
CA LEU A 100 -7.62 7.84 10.32
C LEU A 100 -6.67 7.96 11.52
N ASP A 101 -6.61 9.15 12.12
CA ASP A 101 -5.73 9.47 13.26
C ASP A 101 -6.02 8.55 14.47
N HIS A 102 -7.30 8.31 14.74
CA HIS A 102 -7.74 7.41 15.81
C HIS A 102 -7.31 5.97 15.55
N LEU A 103 -7.52 5.47 14.33
CA LEU A 103 -7.18 4.09 13.98
C LEU A 103 -5.65 3.88 13.98
N LEU A 104 -4.87 4.86 13.54
CA LEU A 104 -3.41 4.84 13.65
C LEU A 104 -2.96 4.84 15.10
N ALA A 105 -3.51 5.71 15.94
CA ALA A 105 -3.19 5.78 17.37
C ALA A 105 -3.54 4.48 18.13
N LEU A 106 -4.61 3.77 17.73
CA LEU A 106 -4.93 2.45 18.25
C LEU A 106 -3.99 1.35 17.73
N ARG A 107 -3.60 1.44 16.46
CA ARG A 107 -2.87 0.38 15.78
C ARG A 107 -1.39 0.36 16.11
N GLU A 108 -0.76 1.53 16.17
CA GLU A 108 0.69 1.69 16.40
C GLU A 108 1.20 0.94 17.65
N PRO A 109 0.60 1.07 18.85
CA PRO A 109 1.05 0.34 20.05
C PRO A 109 0.71 -1.16 20.01
N THR A 110 -0.16 -1.59 19.09
CA THR A 110 -0.60 -2.99 18.96
C THR A 110 0.04 -3.72 17.79
N LEU A 111 0.95 -3.07 17.04
CA LEU A 111 1.59 -3.67 15.86
C LEU A 111 2.28 -5.00 16.17
N ASP A 112 2.85 -5.13 17.37
CA ASP A 112 3.56 -6.35 17.80
C ASP A 112 2.66 -7.34 18.55
N PHE A 113 1.38 -7.01 18.73
CA PHE A 113 0.41 -7.91 19.33
C PHE A 113 -0.18 -8.86 18.28
N ALA A 114 0.27 -10.12 18.32
CA ALA A 114 -0.28 -11.22 17.54
C ALA A 114 -0.38 -12.45 18.43
N THR A 115 -1.56 -13.09 18.46
CA THR A 115 -1.80 -14.28 19.28
C THR A 115 -2.71 -15.26 18.55
N ALA A 116 -2.36 -16.55 18.62
CA ALA A 116 -3.17 -17.65 18.09
C ALA A 116 -4.15 -18.21 19.13
N SER A 117 -4.16 -17.68 20.36
CA SER A 117 -5.04 -18.20 21.42
C SER A 117 -6.50 -17.89 21.12
N ALA A 118 -7.36 -18.90 21.28
CA ALA A 118 -8.81 -18.75 21.16
C ALA A 118 -9.40 -17.74 22.17
N SER A 119 -8.75 -17.57 23.33
CA SER A 119 -9.16 -16.57 24.34
C SER A 119 -9.02 -15.13 23.85
N HIS A 120 -8.27 -14.90 22.77
CA HIS A 120 -8.06 -13.59 22.15
C HIS A 120 -8.83 -13.43 20.84
N SER A 121 -9.85 -14.26 20.58
CA SER A 121 -10.66 -14.18 19.36
C SER A 121 -11.26 -12.78 19.15
N ALA A 122 -11.82 -12.16 20.20
CA ALA A 122 -12.38 -10.80 20.10
C ALA A 122 -11.32 -9.73 19.82
N HIS A 123 -10.11 -9.91 20.36
CA HIS A 123 -8.97 -9.00 20.14
C HIS A 123 -8.48 -9.10 18.69
N ASN A 124 -8.33 -10.34 18.19
CA ASN A 124 -7.94 -10.57 16.80
C ASN A 124 -8.98 -10.01 15.83
N ALA A 125 -10.27 -10.23 16.09
CA ALA A 125 -11.35 -9.67 15.27
C ALA A 125 -11.43 -8.14 15.36
N PHE A 126 -11.12 -7.55 16.52
CA PHE A 126 -10.99 -6.09 16.67
C PHE A 126 -9.85 -5.56 15.80
N LEU A 127 -8.65 -6.13 15.91
CA LEU A 127 -7.48 -5.72 15.12
C LEU A 127 -7.70 -5.89 13.61
N GLU A 128 -8.35 -6.98 13.19
CA GLU A 128 -8.68 -7.19 11.78
C GLU A 128 -9.63 -6.11 11.25
N LYS A 129 -10.66 -5.75 12.02
CA LYS A 129 -11.57 -4.63 11.68
C LYS A 129 -10.85 -3.29 11.70
N THR A 130 -9.95 -3.08 12.66
CA THR A 130 -9.10 -1.88 12.72
C THR A 130 -8.25 -1.78 11.45
N ASP A 131 -7.53 -2.84 11.08
CA ASP A 131 -6.71 -2.88 9.87
C ASP A 131 -7.55 -2.65 8.60
N ARG A 132 -8.75 -3.25 8.53
CA ARG A 132 -9.67 -3.06 7.40
C ARG A 132 -10.02 -1.58 7.20
N HIS A 133 -10.56 -0.94 8.23
CA HIS A 133 -10.94 0.48 8.17
C HIS A 133 -9.73 1.41 8.05
N LEU A 134 -8.62 1.07 8.70
CA LEU A 134 -7.39 1.86 8.65
C LEU A 134 -6.90 1.96 7.21
N PHE A 135 -6.67 0.83 6.55
CA PHE A 135 -6.12 0.86 5.20
C PHE A 135 -7.13 1.37 4.17
N GLU A 136 -8.43 1.21 4.40
CA GLU A 136 -9.45 1.88 3.59
C GLU A 136 -9.33 3.41 3.68
N LEU A 137 -9.26 3.96 4.89
CA LEU A 137 -9.10 5.41 5.10
C LEU A 137 -7.74 5.94 4.62
N VAL A 138 -6.67 5.15 4.68
CA VAL A 138 -5.40 5.49 4.03
C VAL A 138 -5.58 5.61 2.52
N GLY A 139 -6.26 4.65 1.89
CA GLY A 139 -6.60 4.72 0.48
C GLY A 139 -7.40 5.99 0.14
N VAL A 140 -8.44 6.29 0.93
CA VAL A 140 -9.28 7.49 0.75
C VAL A 140 -8.43 8.76 0.88
N HIS A 141 -7.59 8.84 1.91
CA HIS A 141 -6.74 10.00 2.16
C HIS A 141 -5.75 10.26 1.02
N LEU A 142 -5.18 9.20 0.45
CA LEU A 142 -4.25 9.29 -0.67
C LEU A 142 -4.94 9.73 -1.97
N VAL A 143 -6.13 9.18 -2.26
CA VAL A 143 -6.89 9.48 -3.49
C VAL A 143 -7.56 10.84 -3.43
N ALA A 144 -8.08 11.28 -2.27
CA ALA A 144 -8.75 12.58 -2.13
C ALA A 144 -7.82 13.78 -2.44
N ARG A 145 -6.51 13.55 -2.50
CA ARG A 145 -5.50 14.55 -2.90
C ARG A 145 -5.15 14.49 -4.40
N GLY A 146 -5.59 13.46 -5.12
CA GLY A 146 -5.47 13.30 -6.56
C GLY A 146 -6.80 13.65 -7.27
N ALA A 147 -6.72 14.24 -8.46
CA ALA A 147 -7.89 14.77 -9.18
C ALA A 147 -8.89 13.70 -9.66
N ASP A 148 -10.18 14.07 -9.70
CA ASP A 148 -11.32 13.61 -10.52
C ASP A 148 -11.45 12.13 -10.96
N ALA A 149 -10.86 11.17 -10.24
CA ALA A 149 -11.12 9.76 -10.48
C ALA A 149 -12.49 9.36 -9.92
N ALA A 150 -13.22 8.49 -10.65
CA ALA A 150 -14.41 7.83 -10.13
C ALA A 150 -14.09 7.15 -8.79
N SER A 151 -14.99 7.30 -7.80
CA SER A 151 -14.74 6.80 -6.44
C SER A 151 -14.53 5.27 -6.47
N PRO A 152 -13.31 4.78 -6.20
CA PRO A 152 -13.06 3.35 -6.10
C PRO A 152 -13.85 2.74 -4.93
N GLY A 153 -14.16 1.45 -5.02
CA GLY A 153 -14.86 0.73 -3.94
C GLY A 153 -13.99 0.56 -2.69
N ALA A 154 -14.61 0.29 -1.55
CA ALA A 154 -13.92 0.12 -0.25
C ALA A 154 -12.82 -0.95 -0.29
N VAL A 155 -13.04 -2.07 -1.00
CA VAL A 155 -12.03 -3.14 -1.18
C VAL A 155 -10.80 -2.64 -1.93
N ALA A 156 -11.01 -1.87 -2.99
CA ALA A 156 -9.96 -1.28 -3.80
C ALA A 156 -9.12 -0.28 -2.97
N LEU A 157 -9.81 0.60 -2.23
CA LEU A 157 -9.20 1.56 -1.31
C LEU A 157 -8.40 0.88 -0.19
N HIS A 158 -8.95 -0.16 0.43
CA HIS A 158 -8.25 -0.95 1.45
C HIS A 158 -6.93 -1.51 0.92
N ARG A 159 -6.98 -2.18 -0.24
CA ARG A 159 -5.78 -2.79 -0.81
C ARG A 159 -4.76 -1.74 -1.28
N LEU A 160 -5.23 -0.60 -1.77
CA LEU A 160 -4.38 0.55 -2.08
C LEU A 160 -3.65 1.06 -0.82
N GLY A 161 -4.36 1.22 0.30
CA GLY A 161 -3.77 1.64 1.57
C GLY A 161 -2.75 0.64 2.11
N VAL A 162 -3.01 -0.67 1.98
CA VAL A 162 -2.01 -1.71 2.29
C VAL A 162 -0.78 -1.53 1.42
N ARG A 163 -0.94 -1.39 0.09
CA ARG A 163 0.19 -1.24 -0.84
C ARG A 163 1.02 0.02 -0.54
N ALA A 164 0.37 1.14 -0.25
CA ALA A 164 1.05 2.38 0.11
C ALA A 164 1.86 2.22 1.42
N CYS A 165 1.29 1.57 2.43
CA CYS A 165 2.01 1.25 3.66
C CYS A 165 3.19 0.31 3.41
N LEU A 166 3.06 -0.70 2.53
CA LEU A 166 4.18 -1.56 2.17
C LEU A 166 5.32 -0.78 1.48
N VAL A 167 5.00 0.18 0.62
CA VAL A 167 6.00 1.05 -0.02
C VAL A 167 6.71 1.92 1.03
N LEU A 168 5.96 2.58 1.92
CA LEU A 168 6.52 3.36 3.02
C LEU A 168 7.45 2.50 3.90
N GLY A 169 7.02 1.29 4.24
CA GLY A 169 7.82 0.34 5.01
C GLY A 169 9.07 -0.13 4.28
N ALA A 170 8.98 -0.37 2.97
CA ALA A 170 10.10 -0.74 2.13
C ALA A 170 11.14 0.39 2.07
N MET A 171 10.70 1.65 1.97
CA MET A 171 11.59 2.80 2.02
C MET A 171 12.36 2.87 3.33
N VAL A 172 11.70 2.68 4.48
CA VAL A 172 12.38 2.65 5.78
C VAL A 172 13.41 1.51 5.82
N ALA A 173 13.04 0.30 5.41
CA ALA A 173 13.94 -0.85 5.41
C ALA A 173 15.16 -0.65 4.48
N LEU A 174 14.98 -0.02 3.32
CA LEU A 174 16.07 0.28 2.39
C LEU A 174 17.00 1.39 2.92
N ALA A 175 16.44 2.40 3.59
CA ALA A 175 17.22 3.44 4.25
C ALA A 175 18.08 2.87 5.39
N GLU A 176 17.51 1.97 6.21
CA GLU A 176 18.24 1.25 7.26
C GLU A 176 19.34 0.34 6.69
N ALA A 177 19.10 -0.31 5.55
CA ALA A 177 20.13 -1.10 4.88
C ALA A 177 21.26 -0.25 4.28
N SER A 178 20.94 1.00 3.90
CA SER A 178 21.88 1.94 3.27
C SER A 178 22.70 2.75 4.28
N SER A 179 22.28 2.83 5.55
CA SER A 179 23.00 3.54 6.61
C SER A 179 24.22 2.77 7.15
N ALA A 180 24.45 1.54 6.69
CA ALA A 180 25.74 0.88 6.84
C ALA A 180 26.85 1.77 6.23
N PRO A 181 28.08 1.79 6.80
CA PRO A 181 29.16 2.68 6.37
C PRO A 181 29.55 2.41 4.91
N ALA A 182 28.87 3.06 3.99
CA ALA A 182 29.07 2.95 2.55
C ALA A 182 30.03 4.06 2.08
N PRO A 183 30.83 3.80 1.04
CA PRO A 183 31.75 4.79 0.50
C PRO A 183 31.00 5.98 -0.08
N ALA A 184 31.14 7.15 0.56
CA ALA A 184 30.98 8.55 0.13
C ALA A 184 29.85 9.00 -0.84
N GLY A 185 28.93 8.15 -1.28
CA GLY A 185 27.83 8.49 -2.18
C GLY A 185 26.51 7.95 -1.67
N GLY A 186 25.87 8.68 -0.74
CA GLY A 186 24.56 8.31 -0.20
C GLY A 186 23.55 8.13 -1.33
N ARG A 187 23.00 6.93 -1.48
CA ARG A 187 21.93 6.67 -2.45
C ARG A 187 20.63 7.25 -1.89
N SER A 188 20.08 8.25 -2.58
CA SER A 188 18.74 8.74 -2.30
C SER A 188 17.70 7.75 -2.82
N LEU A 189 16.62 7.54 -2.06
CA LEU A 189 15.48 6.76 -2.53
C LEU A 189 14.69 7.55 -3.57
N PRO A 190 14.06 6.87 -4.55
CA PRO A 190 13.20 7.53 -5.54
C PRO A 190 12.05 8.31 -4.91
N TYR A 191 11.73 9.47 -5.48
CA TYR A 191 10.68 10.36 -4.99
C TYR A 191 9.28 9.87 -5.34
N CYS A 192 9.14 9.23 -6.50
CA CYS A 192 7.88 8.72 -7.04
C CYS A 192 7.93 7.20 -7.21
N TRP A 193 6.85 6.52 -6.83
CA TRP A 193 6.72 5.07 -6.91
C TRP A 193 5.53 4.71 -7.78
N VAL A 194 5.80 3.95 -8.84
CA VAL A 194 4.78 3.45 -9.77
C VAL A 194 4.20 2.16 -9.20
N LEU A 195 2.89 2.17 -8.98
CA LEU A 195 2.14 1.05 -8.44
C LEU A 195 1.19 0.53 -9.52
N PRO A 196 1.41 -0.69 -10.05
CA PRO A 196 0.43 -1.32 -10.91
C PRO A 196 -0.81 -1.63 -10.06
N LEU A 197 -1.95 -1.06 -10.45
CA LEU A 197 -3.23 -1.40 -9.85
C LEU A 197 -3.82 -2.56 -10.66
N SER A 198 -3.44 -3.78 -10.29
CA SER A 198 -3.93 -5.02 -10.92
C SER A 198 -5.46 -5.07 -10.96
N ARG A 199 -6.00 -5.77 -11.97
CA ARG A 199 -7.45 -6.09 -12.07
C ARG A 199 -8.02 -6.69 -10.78
N ASP A 200 -7.19 -7.43 -10.06
CA ASP A 200 -7.58 -8.05 -8.79
C ASP A 200 -8.07 -7.03 -7.76
N LEU A 201 -7.65 -5.77 -7.85
CA LEU A 201 -8.00 -4.69 -6.91
C LEU A 201 -9.42 -4.15 -7.12
N ASP A 202 -10.21 -4.72 -8.03
CA ASP A 202 -11.54 -4.23 -8.41
C ASP A 202 -11.52 -2.76 -8.87
N TRP A 203 -10.38 -2.32 -9.44
CA TRP A 203 -10.25 -0.97 -9.99
C TRP A 203 -10.94 -0.90 -11.35
N PRO A 204 -11.68 0.20 -11.67
CA PRO A 204 -12.27 0.36 -12.97
C PRO A 204 -11.19 0.46 -14.06
N GLY A 205 -11.12 -0.54 -14.94
CA GLY A 205 -10.27 -0.52 -16.14
C GLY A 205 -9.28 -1.69 -16.22
N PRO A 206 -8.91 -2.12 -17.44
CA PRO A 206 -7.98 -3.23 -17.63
C PRO A 206 -6.53 -2.88 -17.28
N GLU A 207 -6.17 -1.60 -17.37
CA GLU A 207 -4.84 -1.07 -17.11
C GLU A 207 -4.98 0.20 -16.26
N THR A 208 -4.79 0.06 -14.95
CA THR A 208 -4.73 1.19 -14.04
C THR A 208 -3.36 1.23 -13.38
N VAL A 209 -2.76 2.42 -13.36
CA VAL A 209 -1.48 2.68 -12.72
C VAL A 209 -1.67 3.83 -11.74
N ALA A 210 -1.02 3.73 -10.58
CA ALA A 210 -0.95 4.82 -9.63
C ALA A 210 0.49 5.31 -9.46
N LEU A 211 0.66 6.62 -9.35
CA LEU A 211 1.90 7.27 -8.96
C LEU A 211 1.78 7.69 -7.49
N LEU A 212 2.52 7.01 -6.62
CA LEU A 212 2.59 7.34 -5.20
C LEU A 212 3.76 8.30 -4.95
N PHE A 213 3.47 9.40 -4.25
CA PHE A 213 4.44 10.39 -3.78
C PHE A 213 4.53 10.31 -2.25
N PRO A 214 5.40 9.44 -1.69
CA PRO A 214 5.37 9.11 -0.27
C PRO A 214 5.58 10.31 0.65
N HIS A 215 6.41 11.28 0.24
CA HIS A 215 6.68 12.49 1.04
C HIS A 215 5.50 13.45 1.09
N GLN A 216 4.66 13.46 0.05
CA GLN A 216 3.47 14.32 -0.02
C GLN A 216 2.22 13.62 0.51
N MET A 217 2.29 12.31 0.76
CA MET A 217 1.11 11.49 1.04
C MET A 217 0.03 11.71 -0.02
N ARG A 218 0.44 11.71 -1.29
CA ARG A 218 -0.43 11.91 -2.46
C ARG A 218 -0.32 10.72 -3.40
N LEU A 219 -1.43 10.37 -4.04
CA LEU A 219 -1.47 9.35 -5.05
C LEU A 219 -2.27 9.83 -6.26
N ASP A 220 -1.65 9.75 -7.43
CA ASP A 220 -2.27 10.14 -8.69
C ASP A 220 -2.64 8.86 -9.46
N VAL A 221 -3.94 8.66 -9.74
CA VAL A 221 -4.45 7.47 -10.41
C VAL A 221 -4.68 7.74 -11.89
N HIS A 222 -4.19 6.85 -12.74
CA HIS A 222 -4.38 6.91 -14.19
C HIS A 222 -5.11 5.65 -14.66
N ILE A 223 -6.23 5.84 -15.36
CA ILE A 223 -7.14 4.79 -15.83
C ILE A 223 -7.21 4.81 -17.35
N GLY A 224 -7.15 3.63 -17.98
CA GLY A 224 -7.47 3.44 -19.40
C GLY A 224 -6.23 3.32 -20.30
N ASP A 225 -6.44 3.25 -21.61
CA ASP A 225 -5.36 3.05 -22.59
C ASP A 225 -4.34 4.21 -22.59
N ASP A 226 -4.80 5.42 -22.24
CA ASP A 226 -3.95 6.59 -22.03
C ASP A 226 -3.09 6.51 -20.76
N ALA A 227 -3.41 5.61 -19.81
CA ALA A 227 -2.67 5.48 -18.57
C ALA A 227 -1.22 5.07 -18.83
N CYS A 228 -0.98 4.21 -19.82
CA CYS A 228 0.36 3.79 -20.22
C CYS A 228 1.03 4.82 -21.14
N ALA A 229 0.31 5.34 -22.14
CA ALA A 229 0.87 6.28 -23.12
C ALA A 229 1.28 7.63 -22.49
N GLY A 230 0.53 8.08 -21.48
CA GLY A 230 0.81 9.32 -20.74
C GLY A 230 1.72 9.13 -19.52
N LEU A 231 2.04 7.90 -19.11
CA LEU A 231 2.70 7.65 -17.81
C LEU A 231 4.05 8.35 -17.70
N SER A 232 4.87 8.28 -18.75
CA SER A 232 6.18 8.93 -18.78
C SER A 232 6.05 10.45 -18.71
N ALA A 233 5.06 11.04 -19.39
CA ALA A 233 4.81 12.48 -19.35
C ALA A 233 4.31 12.93 -17.98
N VAL A 234 3.41 12.18 -17.35
CA VAL A 234 2.93 12.49 -16.00
C VAL A 234 4.04 12.32 -14.97
N ALA A 235 4.79 11.22 -15.04
CA ALA A 235 5.95 11.00 -14.18
C ALA A 235 6.96 12.15 -14.33
N LEU A 236 7.27 12.57 -15.56
CA LEU A 236 8.16 13.69 -15.82
C LEU A 236 7.60 15.00 -15.25
N ALA A 237 6.31 15.29 -15.46
CA ALA A 237 5.66 16.49 -14.94
C ALA A 237 5.65 16.52 -13.40
N ALA A 238 5.48 15.37 -12.75
CA ALA A 238 5.44 15.28 -11.30
C ALA A 238 6.81 15.39 -10.63
N LEU A 239 7.88 14.99 -11.33
CA LEU A 239 9.26 15.05 -10.85
C LEU A 239 9.94 16.41 -11.12
N GLY A 240 9.35 17.26 -11.97
CA GLY A 240 9.81 18.63 -12.22
C GLY A 240 11.12 18.73 -13.03
N SER A 241 12.25 18.26 -12.49
CA SER A 241 13.61 18.48 -13.02
C SER A 241 14.24 17.27 -13.72
N GLU A 242 15.21 17.55 -14.62
CA GLU A 242 15.99 16.52 -15.31
C GLU A 242 16.82 15.68 -14.33
N GLY A 243 16.60 14.36 -14.34
CA GLY A 243 17.44 13.40 -13.61
C GLY A 243 16.76 12.73 -12.40
N GLU A 244 15.55 13.15 -12.02
CA GLU A 244 14.77 12.41 -11.05
C GLU A 244 14.32 11.06 -11.59
N LYS A 245 14.28 10.06 -10.71
CA LYS A 245 13.95 8.68 -11.06
C LYS A 245 12.62 8.27 -10.45
N VAL A 246 11.89 7.44 -11.17
CA VAL A 246 10.74 6.70 -10.65
C VAL A 246 11.17 5.32 -10.20
N ALA A 247 10.57 4.83 -9.11
CA ALA A 247 10.70 3.45 -8.68
C ALA A 247 9.58 2.60 -9.31
N ILE A 248 9.95 1.53 -10.00
CA ILE A 248 9.03 0.44 -10.37
C ILE A 248 9.35 -0.77 -9.51
N VAL A 249 8.34 -1.30 -8.83
CA VAL A 249 8.47 -2.52 -8.01
C VAL A 249 8.19 -3.76 -8.85
N CYS A 250 9.19 -4.61 -9.02
CA CYS A 250 9.03 -5.98 -9.49
C CYS A 250 8.90 -6.91 -8.27
N ASP A 251 7.70 -7.46 -8.08
CA ASP A 251 7.34 -8.22 -6.88
C ASP A 251 7.60 -9.72 -7.12
N ARG A 252 8.65 -10.25 -6.48
CA ARG A 252 9.00 -11.68 -6.48
C ARG A 252 8.70 -12.35 -5.14
N SER A 253 7.83 -11.74 -4.34
CA SER A 253 7.48 -12.23 -3.02
C SER A 253 6.86 -13.63 -3.09
N ARG A 254 7.09 -14.40 -2.04
CA ARG A 254 6.62 -15.80 -1.92
C ARG A 254 5.79 -15.97 -0.65
N GLY A 255 4.96 -17.02 -0.62
CA GLY A 255 4.04 -17.28 0.49
C GLY A 255 2.75 -16.46 0.39
N ARG A 256 1.86 -16.63 1.37
CA ARG A 256 0.57 -15.95 1.45
C ARG A 256 0.28 -15.55 2.90
N GLY A 257 -0.54 -14.51 3.07
CA GLY A 257 -0.98 -14.07 4.39
C GLY A 257 0.19 -13.73 5.32
N LYS A 258 0.17 -14.30 6.53
CA LYS A 258 1.17 -14.01 7.58
C LYS A 258 2.58 -14.53 7.24
N ASP A 259 2.67 -15.57 6.41
CA ASP A 259 3.93 -16.20 6.01
C ASP A 259 4.50 -15.61 4.71
N ARG A 260 3.88 -14.54 4.17
CA ARG A 260 4.39 -13.88 2.98
C ARG A 260 5.73 -13.21 3.27
N ILE A 261 6.73 -13.57 2.48
CA ILE A 261 8.08 -13.01 2.50
C ILE A 261 8.25 -12.13 1.27
N ILE A 262 8.58 -10.86 1.52
CA ILE A 262 8.85 -9.87 0.50
C ILE A 262 10.22 -10.12 -0.14
N ASP A 263 10.19 -10.17 -1.47
CA ASP A 263 11.38 -10.15 -2.33
C ASP A 263 11.10 -9.19 -3.49
N TRP A 264 11.42 -7.91 -3.29
CA TRP A 264 11.20 -6.85 -4.27
C TRP A 264 12.50 -6.47 -4.96
N GLU A 265 12.46 -6.42 -6.29
CA GLU A 265 13.46 -5.73 -7.09
C GLU A 265 12.87 -4.37 -7.48
N ILE A 266 13.52 -3.29 -7.07
CA ILE A 266 13.07 -1.94 -7.36
C ILE A 266 13.97 -1.36 -8.44
N TRP A 267 13.36 -1.07 -9.58
CA TRP A 267 14.03 -0.51 -10.73
C TRP A 267 13.89 1.01 -10.67
N GLU A 268 15.02 1.70 -10.72
CA GLU A 268 15.04 3.16 -10.83
C GLU A 268 15.10 3.54 -12.31
N ILE A 269 14.08 4.23 -12.79
CA ILE A 269 13.90 4.55 -14.21
C ILE A 269 13.87 6.06 -14.37
N CYS A 270 14.59 6.58 -15.36
CA CYS A 270 14.53 8.00 -15.70
C CYS A 270 13.48 8.23 -16.80
N PRO A 271 12.32 8.85 -16.50
CA PRO A 271 11.25 9.01 -17.49
C PRO A 271 11.65 9.82 -18.73
N ALA A 272 12.70 10.64 -18.63
CA ALA A 272 13.23 11.43 -19.75
C ALA A 272 13.90 10.56 -20.83
N ASN A 273 14.47 9.43 -20.44
CA ASN A 273 15.31 8.59 -21.32
C ASN A 273 14.72 7.18 -21.53
N GLU A 274 13.75 6.79 -20.71
CA GLU A 274 13.25 5.42 -20.64
C GLU A 274 11.71 5.41 -20.63
N ASP A 275 11.14 4.46 -21.36
CA ASP A 275 9.69 4.25 -21.41
C ASP A 275 9.20 3.54 -20.15
N VAL A 276 8.59 4.30 -19.24
CA VAL A 276 8.07 3.82 -17.96
C VAL A 276 7.01 2.72 -18.14
N ALA A 277 6.15 2.82 -19.16
CA ALA A 277 5.09 1.84 -19.41
C ALA A 277 5.67 0.51 -19.93
N ALA A 278 6.66 0.55 -20.81
CA ALA A 278 7.35 -0.65 -21.28
C ALA A 278 8.16 -1.33 -20.16
N GLU A 279 8.70 -0.57 -19.21
CA GLU A 279 9.35 -1.10 -18.00
C GLU A 279 8.35 -1.71 -17.03
N LEU A 280 7.21 -1.04 -16.79
CA LEU A 280 6.14 -1.55 -15.94
C LEU A 280 5.60 -2.87 -16.48
N SER A 281 5.37 -2.96 -17.78
CA SER A 281 4.95 -4.20 -18.47
C SER A 281 5.97 -5.34 -18.25
N ARG A 282 7.27 -5.04 -18.34
CA ARG A 282 8.33 -6.02 -18.06
C ARG A 282 8.37 -6.44 -16.60
N ALA A 283 8.19 -5.52 -15.67
CA ALA A 283 8.13 -5.83 -14.24
C ALA A 283 6.95 -6.75 -13.92
N GLY A 284 5.78 -6.51 -14.55
CA GLY A 284 4.60 -7.37 -14.45
C GLY A 284 4.86 -8.78 -14.97
N GLN A 285 5.48 -8.92 -16.14
CA GLN A 285 5.84 -10.22 -16.72
C GLN A 285 6.84 -11.00 -15.85
N ALA A 286 7.79 -10.32 -15.22
CA ALA A 286 8.77 -10.94 -14.32
C ALA A 286 8.13 -11.42 -13.00
N SER A 287 7.06 -10.76 -12.54
CA SER A 287 6.34 -11.12 -11.31
C SER A 287 5.49 -12.40 -11.49
N LEU A 288 5.05 -12.69 -12.72
CA LEU A 288 4.28 -13.89 -13.10
C LEU A 288 5.15 -15.15 -13.23
N GLY A 289 6.18 -15.30 -12.39
CA GLY A 289 7.07 -16.46 -12.40
C GLY A 289 6.31 -17.80 -12.45
N PRO A 290 6.95 -18.89 -12.92
CA PRO A 290 6.29 -20.14 -13.33
C PRO A 290 5.33 -20.77 -12.30
N GLN A 291 5.44 -20.44 -11.01
CA GLN A 291 4.54 -20.90 -9.95
C GLN A 291 3.13 -20.25 -9.97
N ALA A 292 2.97 -19.06 -10.54
CA ALA A 292 1.66 -18.38 -10.60
C ALA A 292 0.66 -19.07 -11.55
N ARG A 293 1.14 -19.90 -12.49
CA ARG A 293 0.29 -20.63 -13.44
C ARG A 293 -0.51 -21.79 -12.81
N CYS A 294 -0.24 -22.15 -11.55
CA CYS A 294 -0.92 -23.27 -10.87
C CYS A 294 -1.89 -22.85 -9.76
N SER A 295 -2.14 -21.56 -9.56
CA SER A 295 -3.08 -21.09 -8.52
C SER A 295 -4.51 -21.01 -9.06
N ALA A 296 -5.36 -21.96 -8.68
CA ALA A 296 -6.81 -21.90 -8.89
C ALA A 296 -7.41 -20.63 -8.23
N PRO A 297 -8.55 -20.12 -8.75
CA PRO A 297 -9.16 -18.88 -8.25
C PRO A 297 -9.47 -18.97 -6.74
N VAL A 298 -9.10 -17.92 -6.02
CA VAL A 298 -9.31 -17.77 -4.58
C VAL A 298 -10.80 -17.53 -4.33
N GLY A 299 -11.55 -18.61 -4.15
CA GLY A 299 -12.91 -18.58 -3.61
C GLY A 299 -12.85 -18.49 -2.10
N GLY A 300 -13.14 -17.33 -1.52
CA GLY A 300 -13.28 -17.21 -0.06
C GLY A 300 -13.08 -15.80 0.45
N LEU A 301 -14.05 -14.91 0.20
CA LEU A 301 -14.30 -13.69 0.98
C LEU A 301 -15.61 -12.96 0.59
N GLN A 302 -16.40 -13.47 -0.37
CA GLN A 302 -17.62 -12.78 -0.83
C GLN A 302 -18.90 -13.04 0.00
N ASN A 303 -18.89 -13.85 1.07
CA ASN A 303 -20.14 -14.26 1.74
C ASN A 303 -20.57 -13.46 3.00
N GLU A 304 -19.95 -12.32 3.34
CA GLU A 304 -20.37 -11.54 4.53
C GLU A 304 -20.80 -10.08 4.25
N LEU A 305 -20.89 -9.66 2.99
CA LEU A 305 -21.26 -8.27 2.64
C LEU A 305 -22.74 -8.06 2.26
N ALA A 306 -23.60 -9.06 2.45
CA ALA A 306 -25.03 -8.99 2.15
C ALA A 306 -25.95 -9.05 3.39
N ALA A 307 -25.42 -8.95 4.61
CA ALA A 307 -26.22 -9.11 5.85
C ALA A 307 -25.86 -8.11 6.97
N ALA A 308 -25.65 -6.83 6.65
CA ALA A 308 -25.50 -5.76 7.64
C ALA A 308 -26.32 -4.52 7.24
#